data_AF-A6TBM1-F1
#
_entry.id   AF-A6TBM1-F1
#
_cell.length_a   1.000
_cell.length_b   1.000
_cell.length_c   1.000
_cell.angle_alpha   90.00
_cell.angle_beta   90.00
_cell.angle_gamma   90.00
#
_symmetry.space_group_name_H-M   'P 1'
#
loop_
_entity.id
_entity.type
_entity.pdbx_description
1 polymer ?
#
loop_
_entity_poly.entity_id
_entity_poly.type
_entity_poly.pdbx_seq_one_letter_code
_entity_poly.pdbx_strand_id
1 'polypeptide(L)'
;MSVIKSENETISHHYTHHVLLMAAVPVVCAFIGTTQLGWNFGDGTVIKLSMLTGLALAVLFYAVMLAGVAIMGRVIWWMARQYPQQPSLKRCMVFAGYVATPLFLSGIVALYPLVWLCALVGTIALFYTGYLLYLGIPTFLSINREEGLSFASSTLAIGVLVLEVLLAITVVLWGYGYRLF
;
A
#
# COMPACT_ATOMS: atom_id res chain seq x y z
N MET A 1 -3.77 5.52 -34.91
CA MET A 1 -3.35 4.62 -33.80
C MET A 1 -2.32 5.24 -32.85
N SER A 2 -1.59 6.31 -33.21
CA SER A 2 -0.64 7.00 -32.32
C SER A 2 -1.30 7.81 -31.19
N VAL A 3 -2.49 8.37 -31.42
CA VAL A 3 -3.21 9.23 -30.46
C VAL A 3 -3.66 8.48 -29.19
N ILE A 4 -4.02 7.19 -29.31
CA ILE A 4 -4.42 6.34 -28.16
C ILE A 4 -3.21 5.96 -27.28
N LYS A 5 -2.01 5.93 -27.87
CA LYS A 5 -0.77 5.63 -27.15
C LYS A 5 -0.30 6.85 -26.33
N SER A 6 -0.43 8.06 -26.85
CA SER A 6 -0.08 9.30 -26.14
C SER A 6 -1.04 9.65 -25.00
N GLU A 7 -2.33 9.33 -25.14
CA GLU A 7 -3.26 9.50 -24.01
C GLU A 7 -2.94 8.57 -22.84
N ASN A 8 -2.60 7.30 -23.12
CA ASN A 8 -2.22 6.34 -22.08
C ASN A 8 -0.97 6.75 -21.28
N GLU A 9 0.00 7.44 -21.90
CA GLU A 9 1.19 7.93 -21.19
C GLU A 9 0.88 9.12 -20.28
N THR A 10 0.04 10.05 -20.76
CA THR A 10 -0.38 11.24 -19.98
C THR A 10 -1.23 10.83 -18.78
N ILE A 11 -2.14 9.89 -18.99
CA ILE A 11 -2.99 9.28 -17.95
C ILE A 11 -2.12 8.54 -16.92
N SER A 12 -1.14 7.74 -17.37
CA SER A 12 -0.23 7.03 -16.47
C SER A 12 0.62 7.98 -15.62
N HIS A 13 1.04 9.12 -16.16
CA HIS A 13 1.84 10.12 -15.43
C HIS A 13 1.01 10.83 -14.36
N HIS A 14 -0.24 11.17 -14.68
CA HIS A 14 -1.17 11.75 -13.72
C HIS A 14 -1.50 10.78 -12.57
N TYR A 15 -1.65 9.48 -12.87
CA TYR A 15 -1.94 8.48 -11.85
C TYR A 15 -0.76 8.09 -10.97
N THR A 16 0.48 8.12 -11.47
CA THR A 16 1.65 7.97 -10.58
C THR A 16 1.69 9.08 -9.52
N HIS A 17 1.32 10.30 -9.89
CA HIS A 17 1.23 11.41 -8.94
C HIS A 17 0.09 11.20 -7.92
N HIS A 18 -1.01 10.59 -8.35
CA HIS A 18 -2.12 10.25 -7.47
C HIS A 18 -1.74 9.18 -6.42
N VAL A 19 -0.99 8.14 -6.81
CA VAL A 19 -0.48 7.13 -5.87
C VAL A 19 0.49 7.75 -4.85
N LEU A 20 1.38 8.65 -5.31
CA LEU A 20 2.29 9.39 -4.44
C LEU A 20 1.55 10.25 -3.40
N LEU A 21 0.46 10.90 -3.81
CA LEU A 21 -0.41 11.68 -2.94
C LEU A 21 -1.21 10.81 -1.96
N MET A 22 -1.81 9.71 -2.43
CA MET A 22 -2.57 8.80 -1.57
C MET A 22 -1.68 8.13 -0.52
N ALA A 23 -0.44 7.77 -0.87
CA ALA A 23 0.51 7.22 0.10
C ALA A 23 0.96 8.26 1.16
N ALA A 24 0.80 9.57 0.91
CA ALA A 24 1.13 10.60 1.89
C ALA A 24 0.08 10.72 3.00
N VAL A 25 -1.19 10.43 2.71
CA VAL A 25 -2.30 10.46 3.68
C VAL A 25 -2.01 9.61 4.93
N PRO A 26 -1.72 8.30 4.83
CA PRO A 26 -1.43 7.48 5.99
C PRO A 26 -0.18 7.94 6.75
N VAL A 27 0.82 8.50 6.07
CA VAL A 27 2.05 9.03 6.71
C VAL A 27 1.75 10.23 7.58
N VAL A 28 1.01 11.21 7.04
CA VAL A 28 0.66 12.43 7.77
C VAL A 28 -0.24 12.09 8.95
N CYS A 29 -1.23 11.21 8.75
CA CYS A 29 -2.10 10.73 9.81
C CYS A 29 -1.31 10.02 10.92
N ALA A 30 -0.39 9.11 10.56
CA ALA A 30 0.45 8.41 11.52
C ALA A 30 1.41 9.36 12.25
N PHE A 31 2.03 10.32 11.55
CA PHE A 31 2.91 11.32 12.17
C PHE A 31 2.16 12.15 13.21
N ILE A 32 0.99 12.70 12.85
CA ILE A 32 0.17 13.51 13.76
C ILE A 32 -0.32 12.67 14.94
N GLY A 33 -0.89 11.49 14.67
CA GLY A 33 -1.43 10.63 15.72
C GLY A 33 -0.36 10.20 16.72
N THR A 34 0.82 9.81 16.25
CA THR A 34 1.87 9.27 17.13
C THR A 34 2.69 10.33 17.87
N THR A 35 2.76 11.57 17.35
CA THR A 35 3.46 12.68 18.02
C THR A 35 2.53 13.45 18.97
N GLN A 36 1.28 13.71 18.60
CA GLN A 36 0.36 14.51 19.40
C GLN A 36 -0.42 13.68 20.42
N LEU A 37 -1.04 12.59 19.95
CA LEU A 37 -1.87 11.71 20.80
C LEU A 37 -1.04 10.61 21.46
N GLY A 38 -0.15 9.96 20.70
CA GLY A 38 0.68 8.85 21.16
C GLY A 38 -0.04 7.51 21.08
N TRP A 39 0.73 6.43 20.88
CA TRP A 39 0.21 5.07 20.80
C TRP A 39 -0.48 4.65 22.08
N ASN A 40 -1.74 4.22 21.98
CA ASN A 40 -2.53 3.71 23.10
C ASN A 40 -2.72 2.18 22.95
N PHE A 41 -2.19 1.43 23.91
CA PHE A 41 -2.22 -0.03 23.93
C PHE A 41 -3.47 -0.60 24.63
N GLY A 42 -4.33 0.25 25.19
CA GLY A 42 -5.56 -0.14 25.87
C GLY A 42 -5.40 -0.49 27.35
N ASP A 43 -4.16 -0.48 27.86
CA ASP A 43 -3.80 -0.68 29.27
C ASP A 43 -3.60 0.64 30.04
N GLY A 44 -3.91 1.77 29.40
CA GLY A 44 -3.68 3.12 29.93
C GLY A 44 -2.28 3.67 29.65
N THR A 45 -1.37 2.89 29.05
CA THR A 45 -0.08 3.39 28.60
C THR A 45 -0.21 4.12 27.27
N VAL A 46 0.31 5.36 27.23
CA VAL A 46 0.33 6.19 26.03
C VAL A 46 1.77 6.55 25.71
N ILE A 47 2.30 6.02 24.61
CA ILE A 47 3.68 6.27 24.18
C ILE A 47 3.68 7.32 23.08
N LYS A 48 4.14 8.54 23.42
CA LYS A 48 4.31 9.63 22.46
C LYS A 48 5.71 9.61 21.86
N LEU A 49 5.80 9.79 20.55
CA LEU A 49 7.09 9.98 19.88
C LEU A 49 7.51 11.44 19.90
N SER A 50 8.83 11.66 20.01
CA SER A 50 9.42 12.99 19.82
C SER A 50 9.14 13.49 18.40
N MET A 51 9.05 14.80 18.22
CA MET A 51 8.73 15.39 16.91
C MET A 51 9.79 15.07 15.85
N LEU A 52 11.07 15.04 16.24
CA LEU A 52 12.19 14.73 15.35
C LEU A 52 12.19 13.24 14.93
N THR A 53 12.03 12.34 15.91
CA THR A 53 11.94 10.89 15.66
C THR A 53 10.71 10.56 14.82
N GLY A 54 9.57 11.18 15.14
CA GLY A 54 8.34 11.04 14.37
C GLY A 54 8.51 11.46 12.92
N LEU A 55 9.23 12.56 12.65
CA LEU A 55 9.46 13.04 11.28
C LEU A 55 10.36 12.07 10.50
N ALA A 56 11.45 11.59 11.11
CA ALA A 56 12.34 10.61 10.50
C ALA A 56 11.59 9.32 10.15
N LEU A 57 10.76 8.82 11.07
CA LEU A 57 9.92 7.64 10.84
C LEU A 57 8.85 7.88 9.78
N ALA A 58 8.24 9.06 9.72
CA ALA A 58 7.26 9.42 8.70
C ALA A 58 7.88 9.37 7.29
N VAL A 59 9.05 9.96 7.09
CA VAL A 59 9.77 9.94 5.81
C VAL A 59 10.14 8.51 5.41
N LEU A 60 10.64 7.71 6.36
CA LEU A 60 11.00 6.34 6.10
C LEU A 60 9.77 5.46 5.79
N PHE A 61 8.68 5.63 6.54
CA PHE A 61 7.42 4.93 6.30
C PHE A 61 6.83 5.27 4.93
N TYR A 62 6.93 6.53 4.50
CA TYR A 62 6.56 6.93 3.14
C TYR A 62 7.37 6.18 2.08
N ALA A 63 8.70 6.14 2.22
CA ALA A 63 9.58 5.44 1.28
C ALA A 63 9.26 3.94 1.21
N VAL A 64 9.00 3.32 2.36
CA VAL A 64 8.63 1.90 2.48
C VAL A 64 7.30 1.61 1.79
N MET A 65 6.28 2.47 1.94
CA MET A 65 5.00 2.31 1.23
C MET A 65 5.15 2.44 -0.29
N LEU A 66 5.91 3.43 -0.77
CA LEU A 66 6.18 3.57 -2.20
C LEU A 66 6.94 2.37 -2.76
N ALA A 67 7.92 1.85 -2.01
CA ALA A 67 8.63 0.63 -2.37
C ALA A 67 7.67 -0.57 -2.47
N GLY A 68 6.72 -0.71 -1.52
CA GLY A 68 5.68 -1.75 -1.55
C GLY A 68 4.86 -1.73 -2.84
N VAL A 69 4.36 -0.56 -3.25
CA VAL A 69 3.60 -0.42 -4.50
C VAL A 69 4.47 -0.73 -5.73
N ALA A 70 5.72 -0.26 -5.75
CA ALA A 70 6.64 -0.52 -6.84
C ALA A 70 6.98 -2.01 -6.98
N ILE A 71 7.18 -2.71 -5.85
CA ILE A 71 7.41 -4.16 -5.80
C ILE A 71 6.18 -4.89 -6.32
N MET A 72 4.98 -4.56 -5.84
CA MET A 72 3.74 -5.19 -6.31
C MET A 72 3.48 -4.94 -7.79
N GLY A 73 3.70 -3.72 -8.29
CA GLY A 73 3.62 -3.43 -9.72
C GLY A 73 4.60 -4.26 -10.56
N ARG A 74 5.82 -4.49 -10.06
CA ARG A 74 6.81 -5.39 -10.69
C ARG A 74 6.38 -6.85 -10.67
N VAL A 75 5.82 -7.33 -9.56
CA VAL A 75 5.31 -8.71 -9.44
C VAL A 75 4.20 -8.94 -10.46
N ILE A 76 3.22 -8.03 -10.54
CA ILE A 76 2.11 -8.13 -11.51
C ILE A 76 2.64 -8.11 -12.94
N TRP A 77 3.59 -7.22 -13.25
CA TRP A 77 4.23 -7.18 -14.56
C TRP A 77 4.99 -8.46 -14.91
N TRP A 78 5.72 -9.03 -13.94
CA TRP A 78 6.49 -10.26 -14.11
C TRP A 78 5.57 -11.45 -14.36
N MET A 79 4.50 -11.59 -13.59
CA MET A 79 3.50 -12.64 -13.78
C MET A 79 2.75 -12.47 -15.10
N ALA A 80 2.42 -11.23 -15.49
CA ALA A 80 1.71 -10.95 -16.74
C ALA A 80 2.54 -11.24 -18.01
N ARG A 81 3.85 -11.49 -17.89
CA ARG A 81 4.72 -11.82 -19.02
C ARG A 81 4.34 -13.13 -19.73
N GLN A 82 3.59 -13.99 -19.06
CA GLN A 82 3.10 -15.25 -19.62
C GLN A 82 1.89 -15.06 -20.56
N TYR A 83 1.28 -13.86 -20.59
CA TYR A 83 0.09 -13.58 -21.37
C TYR A 83 0.41 -12.77 -22.64
N PRO A 84 -0.34 -13.01 -23.74
CA PRO A 84 -0.10 -12.35 -25.03
C PRO A 84 -0.38 -10.83 -25.00
N GLN A 85 -1.26 -10.37 -24.11
CA GLN A 85 -1.56 -8.95 -23.89
C GLN A 85 -0.73 -8.40 -22.73
N GLN A 86 0.60 -8.30 -22.89
CA GLN A 86 1.47 -7.85 -21.81
C GLN A 86 1.20 -6.38 -21.44
N PRO A 87 0.76 -6.08 -20.20
CA PRO A 87 0.63 -4.70 -19.74
C PRO A 87 2.01 -4.06 -19.55
N SER A 88 2.10 -2.75 -19.75
CA SER A 88 3.32 -2.00 -19.44
C SER A 88 3.55 -1.93 -17.92
N LEU A 89 4.82 -1.89 -17.50
CA LEU A 89 5.19 -1.78 -16.07
C LEU A 89 4.47 -0.60 -15.38
N LYS A 90 4.37 0.54 -16.06
CA LYS A 90 3.69 1.73 -15.54
C LYS A 90 2.22 1.45 -15.24
N ARG A 91 1.53 0.74 -16.13
CA ARG A 91 0.12 0.36 -15.95
C ARG A 91 -0.07 -0.62 -14.78
N CYS A 92 0.85 -1.56 -14.60
CA CYS A 92 0.85 -2.47 -13.45
C CYS A 92 1.08 -1.74 -12.13
N MET A 93 1.99 -0.75 -12.08
CA MET A 93 2.21 0.06 -10.88
C MET A 93 0.98 0.91 -10.52
N VAL A 94 0.32 1.51 -11.52
CA VAL A 94 -0.93 2.24 -11.33
C VAL A 94 -2.01 1.29 -10.79
N PHE A 95 -2.17 0.11 -11.39
CA PHE A 95 -3.13 -0.89 -10.94
C PHE A 95 -2.85 -1.36 -9.49
N ALA A 96 -1.59 -1.63 -9.15
CA ALA A 96 -1.19 -1.97 -7.78
C ALA A 96 -1.53 -0.86 -6.78
N GLY A 97 -1.28 0.41 -7.14
CA GLY A 97 -1.66 1.56 -6.33
C GLY A 97 -3.18 1.67 -6.14
N TYR A 98 -3.97 1.42 -7.19
CA TYR A 98 -5.43 1.41 -7.11
C TYR A 98 -5.96 0.34 -6.15
N VAL A 99 -5.43 -0.87 -6.26
CA VAL A 99 -5.79 -1.99 -5.38
C VAL A 99 -5.38 -1.70 -3.95
N ALA A 100 -4.25 -1.02 -3.71
CA ALA A 100 -3.78 -0.62 -2.39
C ALA A 100 -4.52 0.59 -1.77
N THR A 101 -5.35 1.31 -2.53
CA THR A 101 -6.12 2.48 -2.03
C THR A 101 -6.86 2.24 -0.70
N PRO A 102 -7.57 1.11 -0.49
CA PRO A 102 -8.27 0.85 0.77
C PRO A 102 -7.30 0.76 1.96
N LEU A 103 -6.09 0.22 1.75
CA LEU A 103 -5.02 0.18 2.76
C LEU A 103 -4.43 1.57 3.04
N PHE A 104 -4.37 2.46 2.04
CA PHE A 104 -3.94 3.84 2.29
C PHE A 104 -5.00 4.63 3.08
N LEU A 105 -6.28 4.46 2.72
CA LEU A 105 -7.39 5.11 3.40
C LEU A 105 -7.56 4.62 4.84
N SER A 106 -7.29 3.34 5.11
CA SER A 106 -7.33 2.81 6.49
C SER A 106 -6.32 3.49 7.41
N GLY A 107 -5.22 4.04 6.86
CA GLY A 107 -4.25 4.81 7.63
C GLY A 107 -4.76 6.13 8.19
N ILE A 108 -5.95 6.62 7.80
CA ILE A 108 -6.61 7.76 8.46
C ILE A 108 -6.88 7.45 9.93
N VAL A 109 -7.16 6.18 10.25
CA VAL A 109 -7.38 5.72 11.63
C VAL A 109 -6.15 5.92 12.49
N ALA A 110 -4.95 6.00 11.91
CA ALA A 110 -3.73 6.30 12.65
C ALA A 110 -3.72 7.70 13.29
N LEU A 111 -4.65 8.60 12.92
CA LEU A 111 -4.88 9.84 13.66
C LEU A 111 -5.27 9.57 15.11
N TYR A 112 -5.97 8.47 15.38
CA TYR A 112 -6.28 8.02 16.73
C TYR A 112 -5.63 6.64 16.94
N PRO A 113 -4.34 6.60 17.32
CA PRO A 113 -3.49 5.41 17.29
C PRO A 113 -3.81 4.43 18.44
N LEU A 114 -5.04 3.95 18.45
CA LEU A 114 -5.48 2.79 19.22
C LEU A 114 -5.08 1.53 18.45
N VAL A 115 -4.16 0.74 19.02
CA VAL A 115 -3.60 -0.45 18.36
C VAL A 115 -4.71 -1.40 17.87
N TRP A 116 -5.71 -1.66 18.72
CA TRP A 116 -6.84 -2.53 18.37
C TRP A 116 -7.72 -1.97 17.24
N LEU A 117 -7.95 -0.66 17.22
CA LEU A 117 -8.75 0.00 16.18
C LEU A 117 -8.00 -0.03 14.84
N CYS A 118 -6.71 0.29 14.85
CA CYS A 118 -5.85 0.20 13.67
C CYS A 118 -5.80 -1.24 13.12
N ALA A 119 -5.66 -2.25 13.99
CA ALA A 119 -5.65 -3.65 13.59
C ALA A 119 -6.99 -4.08 12.95
N LEU A 120 -8.12 -3.70 13.53
CA LEU A 120 -9.44 -4.03 13.00
C LEU A 120 -9.68 -3.37 11.64
N VAL A 121 -9.43 -2.06 11.51
CA VAL A 121 -9.66 -1.35 10.26
C VAL A 121 -8.65 -1.75 9.18
N GLY A 122 -7.39 -2.01 9.55
CA GLY A 122 -6.38 -2.56 8.66
C GLY A 122 -6.77 -3.93 8.11
N THR A 123 -7.34 -4.79 8.95
CA THR A 123 -7.84 -6.11 8.55
C THR A 123 -8.98 -6.00 7.55
N ILE A 124 -9.98 -5.15 7.81
CA ILE A 124 -11.09 -4.90 6.89
C ILE A 124 -10.57 -4.37 5.54
N ALA A 125 -9.63 -3.42 5.58
CA ALA A 125 -9.01 -2.87 4.38
C ALA A 125 -8.22 -3.92 3.59
N LEU A 126 -7.56 -4.87 4.26
CA LEU A 126 -6.87 -5.99 3.62
C LEU A 126 -7.86 -6.90 2.89
N PHE A 127 -8.96 -7.28 3.53
CA PHE A 127 -10.01 -8.08 2.87
C PHE A 127 -10.59 -7.37 1.64
N TYR A 128 -10.87 -6.07 1.76
CA TYR A 128 -11.39 -5.27 0.65
C TYR A 128 -10.37 -5.11 -0.49
N THR A 129 -9.09 -4.95 -0.15
CA THR A 129 -7.97 -4.94 -1.11
C THR A 129 -7.88 -6.27 -1.86
N GLY A 130 -7.98 -7.40 -1.15
CA GLY A 130 -8.03 -8.72 -1.78
C GLY A 130 -9.23 -8.87 -2.71
N TYR A 131 -10.41 -8.43 -2.29
CA TYR A 131 -11.61 -8.42 -3.12
C TYR A 131 -11.44 -7.59 -4.41
N LEU A 132 -10.89 -6.38 -4.31
CA LEU A 132 -10.58 -5.54 -5.47
C LEU A 132 -9.57 -6.20 -6.40
N LEU A 133 -8.59 -6.93 -5.87
CA LEU A 133 -7.61 -7.65 -6.67
C LEU A 133 -8.27 -8.78 -7.47
N TYR A 134 -9.16 -9.57 -6.86
CA TYR A 134 -9.90 -10.64 -7.53
C TYR A 134 -10.84 -10.13 -8.64
N LEU A 135 -11.43 -8.95 -8.46
CA LEU A 135 -12.26 -8.34 -9.51
C LEU A 135 -11.43 -7.61 -10.57
N GLY A 136 -10.34 -6.97 -10.15
CA GLY A 136 -9.52 -6.10 -10.99
C GLY A 136 -8.67 -6.89 -11.97
N ILE A 137 -8.07 -8.01 -11.57
CA ILE A 137 -7.12 -8.75 -12.40
C ILE A 137 -7.73 -9.35 -13.67
N PRO A 138 -8.87 -10.07 -13.63
CA PRO A 138 -9.49 -10.61 -14.85
C PRO A 138 -9.82 -9.50 -15.85
N THR A 139 -10.32 -8.38 -15.35
CA THR A 139 -10.67 -7.19 -16.14
C THR A 139 -9.43 -6.50 -16.71
N PHE A 140 -8.37 -6.36 -15.91
CA PHE A 140 -7.13 -5.69 -16.30
C PHE A 140 -6.35 -6.46 -17.36
N LEU A 141 -6.26 -7.79 -17.23
CA LEU A 141 -5.55 -8.65 -18.17
C LEU A 141 -6.43 -9.14 -19.32
N SER A 142 -7.75 -8.88 -19.27
CA SER A 142 -8.72 -9.36 -20.27
C SER A 142 -8.67 -10.88 -20.48
N ILE A 143 -8.58 -11.63 -19.37
CA ILE A 143 -8.46 -13.09 -19.35
C ILE A 143 -9.74 -13.75 -18.83
N ASN A 144 -9.89 -15.05 -19.07
CA ASN A 144 -11.00 -15.83 -18.57
C ASN A 144 -11.03 -15.85 -17.04
N ARG A 145 -12.23 -16.00 -16.47
CA ARG A 145 -12.43 -15.92 -15.01
C ARG A 145 -11.63 -16.98 -14.24
N GLU A 146 -11.47 -18.18 -14.79
CA GLU A 146 -10.71 -19.27 -14.16
C GLU A 146 -9.20 -18.96 -14.09
N GLU A 147 -8.61 -18.50 -15.19
CA GLU A 147 -7.21 -18.05 -15.23
C GLU A 147 -6.99 -16.82 -14.33
N GLY A 148 -7.93 -15.87 -14.37
CA GLY A 148 -7.90 -14.68 -13.54
C GLY A 148 -7.98 -14.97 -12.04
N LEU A 149 -8.73 -16.00 -11.63
CA LEU A 149 -8.77 -16.47 -10.25
C LEU A 149 -7.43 -17.02 -9.78
N SER A 150 -6.75 -17.83 -10.61
CA SER A 150 -5.42 -18.38 -10.29
C SER A 150 -4.34 -17.30 -10.22
N PHE A 151 -4.40 -16.33 -11.14
CA PHE A 151 -3.49 -15.19 -11.14
C PHE A 151 -3.73 -14.28 -9.92
N ALA A 152 -5.00 -14.00 -9.61
CA ALA A 152 -5.39 -13.18 -8.47
C ALA A 152 -5.00 -13.81 -7.15
N SER A 153 -5.22 -15.11 -6.96
CA SER A 153 -4.82 -15.81 -5.73
C SER A 153 -3.31 -15.80 -5.52
N SER A 154 -2.53 -16.05 -6.58
CA SER A 154 -1.07 -16.00 -6.54
C SER A 154 -0.55 -14.59 -6.25
N THR A 155 -1.12 -13.58 -6.90
CA THR A 155 -0.76 -12.17 -6.67
C THR A 155 -1.13 -11.73 -5.26
N LEU A 156 -2.29 -12.17 -4.74
CA LEU A 156 -2.72 -11.88 -3.38
C LEU A 156 -1.78 -12.52 -2.36
N ALA A 157 -1.38 -13.78 -2.56
CA ALA A 157 -0.43 -14.46 -1.68
C ALA A 157 0.90 -13.70 -1.60
N ILE A 158 1.44 -13.28 -2.75
CA ILE A 158 2.66 -12.44 -2.78
C ILE A 158 2.40 -11.08 -2.12
N GLY A 159 1.24 -10.47 -2.36
CA GLY A 159 0.86 -9.19 -1.75
C GLY A 159 0.77 -9.24 -0.23
N VAL A 160 0.23 -10.34 0.32
CA VAL A 160 0.20 -10.57 1.77
C VAL A 160 1.61 -10.76 2.31
N LEU A 161 2.47 -11.54 1.66
CA LEU A 161 3.88 -11.68 2.07
C LEU A 161 4.62 -10.34 2.06
N VAL A 162 4.45 -9.54 1.00
CA VAL A 162 5.03 -8.19 0.93
C VAL A 162 4.48 -7.33 2.06
N LEU A 163 3.17 -7.36 2.32
CA LEU A 163 2.56 -6.63 3.42
C LEU A 163 3.12 -7.06 4.78
N GLU A 164 3.29 -8.35 5.04
CA GLU A 164 3.89 -8.85 6.29
C GLU A 164 5.32 -8.35 6.47
N VAL A 165 6.14 -8.38 5.40
CA VAL A 165 7.49 -7.82 5.42
C VAL A 165 7.46 -6.32 5.72
N LEU A 166 6.55 -5.56 5.10
CA LEU A 166 6.40 -4.13 5.36
C LEU A 166 5.93 -3.85 6.80
N LEU A 167 5.01 -4.66 7.33
CA LEU A 167 4.56 -4.57 8.72
C LEU A 167 5.69 -4.90 9.69
N ALA A 168 6.48 -5.94 9.44
CA ALA A 168 7.64 -6.29 10.26
C ALA A 168 8.68 -5.17 10.27
N ILE A 169 9.01 -4.60 9.10
CA ILE A 169 9.88 -3.42 9.00
C ILE A 169 9.28 -2.26 9.79
N THR A 170 7.99 -2.00 9.66
CA THR A 170 7.29 -0.92 10.38
C THR A 170 7.38 -1.15 11.90
N VAL A 171 7.08 -2.35 12.40
CA VAL A 171 7.19 -2.67 13.84
C VAL A 171 8.63 -2.49 14.33
N VAL A 172 9.63 -2.89 13.54
CA VAL A 172 11.04 -2.67 13.91
C VAL A 172 11.38 -1.19 13.94
N LEU A 173 10.96 -0.43 12.93
CA LEU A 173 11.21 1.01 12.84
C LEU A 173 10.53 1.79 13.96
N TRP A 174 9.26 1.50 14.26
CA TRP A 174 8.51 2.21 15.29
C TRP A 174 8.79 1.69 16.70
N GLY A 175 9.02 0.38 16.84
CA GLY A 175 9.30 -0.30 18.10
C GLY A 175 10.76 -0.21 18.55
N TYR A 176 11.72 -0.02 17.64
CA TYR A 176 13.15 0.19 17.99
C TYR A 176 13.70 1.53 17.50
N GLY A 177 12.93 2.35 16.80
CA GLY A 177 13.36 3.67 16.31
C GLY A 177 13.81 4.61 17.42
N TYR A 178 13.27 4.48 18.64
CA TYR A 178 13.73 5.25 19.81
C TYR A 178 15.12 4.85 20.30
N ARG A 179 15.68 3.71 19.84
CA ARG A 179 17.06 3.28 20.13
C ARG A 179 18.02 3.49 18.95
N LEU A 180 17.49 3.66 17.75
CA LEU A 180 18.26 3.80 16.51
C LEU A 180 18.64 5.27 16.22
N PHE A 181 18.03 6.23 16.90
CA PHE A 181 18.28 7.67 16.79
C PHE A 181 18.39 8.33 18.16
#